data_AF-M5CA14-F1
#
_entry.id   AF-M5CA14-F1
#
_cell.length_a   1.000
_cell.length_b   1.000
_cell.length_c   1.000
_cell.angle_alpha   90.00
_cell.angle_beta   90.00
_cell.angle_gamma   90.00
#
_symmetry.space_group_name_H-M   'P 1'
#
loop_
_entity.id
_entity.type
_entity.pdbx_description
1 polymer ?
#
loop_
_entity_poly.entity_id
_entity_poly.type
_entity_poly.pdbx_seq_one_letter_code
_entity_poly.pdbx_strand_id
1 'polypeptide(L)'
;MSLYDVIRLGNAKGQNDLIKFGTVLTEAANDISVNAAKLIGKRVFWSSDWVVYCTDQMVTTVKMLSNHTGTSQCTNSEGPYTFHLSDATIYTYTTGAE
;
A
#
# COMPACT_ATOMS: atom_id res chain seq x y z
N MET A 1 -15.94 13.38 -2.70
CA MET A 1 -15.53 14.23 -1.56
C MET A 1 -14.06 14.54 -1.74
N SER A 2 -13.66 15.81 -1.77
CA SER A 2 -12.26 16.23 -1.96
C SER A 2 -11.49 16.27 -0.64
N LEU A 3 -10.15 16.22 -0.67
CA LEU A 3 -9.33 16.38 0.54
C LEU A 3 -9.56 17.74 1.22
N TYR A 4 -9.86 18.78 0.44
CA TYR A 4 -10.27 20.08 0.96
C TYR A 4 -11.56 20.02 1.78
N ASP A 5 -12.54 19.20 1.38
CA ASP A 5 -13.77 19.02 2.15
C ASP A 5 -13.49 18.35 3.50
N VAL A 6 -12.52 17.42 3.55
CA VAL A 6 -12.11 16.73 4.79
C VAL A 6 -11.43 17.69 5.76
N ILE A 7 -10.52 18.54 5.26
CA ILE A 7 -9.89 19.59 6.07
C ILE A 7 -10.94 20.58 6.58
N ARG A 8 -11.88 21.00 5.73
CA ARG A 8 -12.97 21.92 6.12
C ARG A 8 -13.84 21.32 7.22
N LEU A 9 -14.18 20.03 7.11
CA LEU A 9 -14.93 19.32 8.15
C LEU A 9 -14.14 19.24 9.46
N GLY A 10 -12.85 18.92 9.39
CA GLY A 10 -11.96 18.88 10.55
C GLY A 10 -11.93 20.23 11.28
N ASN A 11 -11.79 21.34 10.56
CA ASN A 11 -11.85 22.68 11.12
C ASN A 11 -13.22 23.00 11.74
N ALA A 12 -14.32 22.69 11.04
CA ALA A 12 -15.68 22.96 11.52
C ALA A 12 -16.05 22.16 12.78
N LYS A 13 -15.40 21.02 13.02
CA LYS A 13 -15.65 20.14 14.17
C LYS A 13 -14.54 20.18 15.23
N GLY A 14 -13.48 20.96 15.03
CA GLY A 14 -12.31 20.97 15.91
C GLY A 14 -11.59 19.61 15.99
N GLN A 15 -11.65 18.80 14.93
CA GLN A 15 -11.03 17.47 14.88
C GLN A 15 -9.65 17.51 14.21
N ASN A 16 -8.61 17.51 15.04
CA ASN A 16 -7.22 17.55 14.58
C ASN A 16 -6.83 16.35 13.71
N ASP A 17 -7.42 15.17 13.94
CA ASP A 17 -7.12 13.97 13.16
C ASP A 17 -7.58 14.09 11.70
N LEU A 18 -8.75 14.70 11.46
CA LEU A 18 -9.26 14.94 10.10
C LEU A 18 -8.42 16.00 9.36
N ILE A 19 -8.02 17.05 10.08
CA ILE A 19 -7.12 18.08 9.52
C ILE A 19 -5.79 17.42 9.14
N LYS A 20 -5.17 16.67 10.06
CA LYS A 20 -3.90 15.97 9.84
C LYS A 20 -3.99 15.00 8.66
N PHE A 21 -5.05 14.18 8.61
CA PHE A 21 -5.29 13.24 7.53
C PHE A 21 -5.38 13.96 6.17
N GLY A 22 -6.20 15.01 6.08
CA GLY A 22 -6.39 15.77 4.85
C GLY A 22 -5.11 16.45 4.38
N THR A 23 -4.35 17.05 5.29
CA THR A 23 -3.07 17.71 4.99
C THR A 23 -2.03 16.71 4.49
N VAL A 24 -1.80 15.60 5.21
CA VAL A 24 -0.81 14.59 4.85
C VAL A 24 -1.08 13.99 3.47
N LEU A 25 -2.34 13.68 3.15
CA LEU A 25 -2.68 13.13 1.84
C LEU A 25 -2.61 14.17 0.71
N THR A 26 -2.85 15.45 1.01
CA THR A 26 -2.69 16.53 0.03
C THR A 26 -1.21 16.73 -0.32
N GLU A 27 -0.32 16.65 0.67
CA GLU A 27 1.13 16.67 0.46
C GLU A 27 1.59 15.43 -0.33
N ALA A 28 1.14 14.25 0.08
CA ALA A 28 1.45 12.99 -0.59
C ALA A 28 1.03 12.98 -2.06
N ALA A 29 -0.12 13.58 -2.41
CA ALA A 29 -0.58 13.64 -3.79
C ALA A 29 0.38 14.38 -4.75
N ASN A 30 1.30 15.19 -4.22
CA ASN A 30 2.29 15.93 -5.00
C ASN A 30 3.72 15.36 -4.86
N ASP A 31 3.89 14.25 -4.13
CA ASP A 31 5.18 13.60 -3.92
C ASP A 31 5.42 12.53 -5.00
N ILE A 32 6.66 12.44 -5.47
CA ILE A 32 7.13 11.44 -6.45
C ILE A 32 7.73 10.20 -5.78
N SER A 33 7.76 10.16 -4.44
CA SER A 33 8.23 9.03 -3.66
C SER A 33 7.30 7.83 -3.73
N VAL A 34 7.89 6.63 -3.73
CA VAL A 34 7.18 5.34 -3.59
C VAL A 34 6.38 5.22 -2.28
N ASN A 35 6.72 6.01 -1.26
CA ASN A 35 5.98 6.15 -0.01
C ASN A 35 5.58 7.62 0.23
N ALA A 36 4.85 8.21 -0.71
CA ALA A 36 4.40 9.60 -0.69
C ALA A 36 3.70 10.03 0.62
N ALA A 37 2.94 9.14 1.25
CA ALA A 37 2.26 9.42 2.53
C ALA A 37 3.15 9.19 3.77
N LYS A 38 4.43 8.85 3.58
CA LYS A 38 5.42 8.56 4.63
C LYS A 38 4.90 7.60 5.69
N LEU A 39 4.16 6.59 5.24
CA LEU A 39 3.63 5.53 6.09
C LEU A 39 4.78 4.60 6.46
N ILE A 40 5.55 4.94 7.49
CA ILE A 40 6.70 4.13 7.93
C ILE A 40 6.20 3.05 8.88
N GLY A 41 6.55 1.79 8.60
CA GLY A 41 6.21 0.66 9.45
C GLY A 41 5.89 -0.60 8.68
N LYS A 42 5.23 -1.55 9.35
CA LYS A 42 4.82 -2.84 8.77
C LYS A 42 3.33 -3.05 8.89
N ARG A 43 2.74 -3.67 7.87
CA ARG A 43 1.37 -4.16 7.89
C ARG A 43 1.32 -5.59 7.39
N VAL A 44 0.71 -6.46 8.18
CA VAL A 44 0.48 -7.86 7.84
C VAL A 44 -0.98 -8.02 7.46
N PHE A 45 -1.24 -8.59 6.30
CA PHE A 45 -2.56 -8.97 5.80
C PHE A 45 -2.69 -10.48 5.90
N TRP A 46 -3.03 -10.94 7.11
CA TRP A 46 -3.13 -12.36 7.47
C TRP A 46 -4.13 -13.13 6.61
N SER A 47 -5.24 -12.51 6.20
CA SER A 47 -6.26 -13.18 5.38
C SER A 47 -5.79 -13.51 3.97
N SER A 48 -4.73 -12.83 3.50
CA SER A 48 -4.22 -12.95 2.13
C SER A 48 -2.74 -13.32 2.06
N ASP A 49 -2.13 -13.72 3.18
CA ASP A 49 -0.72 -14.13 3.26
C ASP A 49 0.24 -13.10 2.62
N TRP A 50 0.07 -11.83 2.97
CA TRP A 50 0.86 -10.73 2.42
C TRP A 50 1.37 -9.80 3.52
N VAL A 51 2.64 -9.44 3.47
CA VAL A 51 3.25 -8.41 4.32
C VAL A 51 3.71 -7.23 3.47
N VAL A 52 3.47 -6.02 3.97
CA VAL A 52 4.03 -4.76 3.44
C VAL A 52 4.88 -4.12 4.53
N TYR A 53 6.10 -3.75 4.18
CA TYR A 53 7.02 -3.00 5.01
C TYR A 53 7.44 -1.74 4.27
N CYS A 54 7.25 -0.58 4.88
CA CYS A 54 7.53 0.70 4.29
C CYS A 54 8.57 1.43 5.15
N THR A 55 9.63 1.90 4.51
CA THR A 55 10.57 2.88 5.07
C THR A 55 10.32 4.25 4.45
N ASP A 56 11.17 5.22 4.76
CA ASP A 56 11.21 6.52 4.10
C ASP A 56 11.64 6.45 2.61
N GLN A 57 12.42 5.44 2.24
CA GLN A 57 13.04 5.31 0.92
C GLN A 57 12.51 4.16 0.07
N MET A 58 11.89 3.14 0.68
CA MET A 58 11.46 1.95 -0.04
C MET A 58 10.20 1.33 0.53
N VAL A 59 9.51 0.57 -0.32
CA VAL A 59 8.42 -0.32 0.06
C VAL A 59 8.82 -1.73 -0.30
N THR A 60 8.96 -2.60 0.70
CA THR A 60 9.22 -4.02 0.53
C THR A 60 7.96 -4.81 0.84
N THR A 61 7.63 -5.76 -0.02
CA THR A 61 6.50 -6.66 0.18
C THR A 61 6.94 -8.10 0.12
N VAL A 62 6.21 -8.96 0.82
CA VAL A 62 6.40 -10.42 0.78
C VAL A 62 5.05 -11.06 0.52
N LYS A 63 4.93 -11.82 -0.57
CA LYS A 63 3.74 -12.60 -0.90
C LYS A 63 3.98 -14.07 -0.63
N MET A 64 3.10 -14.66 0.17
CA MET A 64 3.12 -16.06 0.56
C MET A 64 1.80 -16.74 0.16
N LEU A 65 1.75 -18.05 0.37
CA LEU A 65 0.54 -18.85 0.25
C LEU A 65 0.41 -19.77 1.47
N SER A 66 -0.80 -20.24 1.73
CA SER A 66 -1.12 -21.17 2.80
C SER A 66 -2.24 -22.12 2.38
N ASN A 67 -2.75 -22.93 3.30
CA ASN A 67 -3.91 -23.78 3.03
C ASN A 67 -5.23 -23.00 2.85
N HIS A 68 -5.28 -21.70 3.22
CA HIS A 68 -6.47 -20.87 3.09
C HIS A 68 -6.40 -19.83 1.96
N THR A 69 -5.25 -19.71 1.28
CA THR A 69 -5.08 -18.84 0.10
C THR A 69 -4.58 -19.65 -1.10
N GLY A 70 -4.91 -19.18 -2.30
CA GLY A 70 -4.35 -19.72 -3.54
C GLY A 70 -3.07 -19.00 -3.97
N THR A 71 -2.29 -19.66 -4.82
CA THR A 71 -1.26 -18.98 -5.62
C THR A 71 -1.91 -18.12 -6.73
N SER A 72 -1.11 -17.55 -7.62
CA SER A 72 -1.59 -16.76 -8.75
C SER A 72 -2.61 -17.52 -9.61
N GLN A 73 -3.59 -16.77 -10.13
CA GLN A 73 -4.59 -17.32 -11.02
C GLN A 73 -4.07 -17.40 -12.45
N CYS A 74 -4.36 -18.52 -13.10
CA CYS A 74 -4.17 -18.71 -14.53
C CYS A 74 -5.54 -19.00 -15.16
N THR A 75 -6.10 -18.03 -15.88
CA THR A 75 -7.41 -18.14 -16.53
C THR A 75 -7.36 -17.41 -17.86
N ASN A 76 -8.12 -17.86 -18.87
CA ASN A 76 -8.18 -17.20 -20.19
C ASN A 76 -6.80 -16.98 -20.85
N SER A 77 -5.85 -17.89 -20.62
CA SER A 77 -4.45 -17.76 -21.08
C SER A 77 -3.66 -16.59 -20.48
N GLU A 78 -4.19 -15.92 -19.45
CA GLU A 78 -3.48 -14.94 -18.63
C GLU A 78 -2.78 -15.63 -17.44
N GLY A 79 -1.56 -15.19 -17.11
CA GLY A 79 -0.75 -15.78 -16.05
C GLY A 79 -0.16 -17.18 -16.29
N PRO A 80 0.20 -17.60 -17.53
CA PRO A 80 0.69 -18.96 -17.77
C PRO A 80 2.05 -19.28 -17.14
N TYR A 81 2.76 -18.29 -16.59
CA TYR A 81 4.10 -18.44 -15.99
C TYR A 81 4.19 -17.93 -14.55
N THR A 82 3.05 -17.71 -13.88
CA THR A 82 3.00 -17.08 -12.54
C THR A 82 3.11 -18.07 -11.38
N PHE A 83 3.63 -19.27 -11.62
CA PHE A 83 3.60 -20.38 -10.66
C PHE A 83 4.24 -20.04 -9.30
N HIS A 84 5.27 -19.18 -9.32
CA HIS A 84 6.09 -18.86 -8.17
C HIS A 84 5.83 -17.47 -7.56
N LEU A 85 4.78 -16.74 -7.97
CA LEU A 85 4.51 -15.39 -7.48
C LEU A 85 4.03 -15.32 -6.01
N SER A 86 3.74 -16.48 -5.41
CA SER A 86 3.38 -16.59 -3.99
C SER A 86 4.35 -17.48 -3.19
N ASP A 87 5.49 -17.86 -3.77
CA ASP A 87 6.48 -18.73 -3.13
C ASP A 87 7.45 -17.90 -2.28
N ALA A 88 6.89 -17.16 -1.31
CA ALA A 88 7.62 -16.17 -0.51
C ALA A 88 8.33 -15.11 -1.37
N THR A 89 7.71 -14.70 -2.47
CA THR A 89 8.25 -13.70 -3.40
C THR A 89 8.38 -12.34 -2.73
N ILE A 90 9.53 -11.70 -2.92
CA ILE A 90 9.85 -10.39 -2.34
C ILE A 90 9.90 -9.36 -3.46
N TYR A 91 9.12 -8.28 -3.32
CA TYR A 91 9.23 -7.10 -4.18
C TYR A 91 9.69 -5.92 -3.36
N THR A 92 10.74 -5.24 -3.81
CA THR A 92 11.23 -4.00 -3.20
C THR A 92 11.15 -2.89 -4.24
N TYR A 93 10.38 -1.87 -3.92
CA TYR A 93 10.19 -0.69 -4.74
C TYR A 93 10.95 0.48 -4.12
N THR A 94 11.74 1.16 -4.92
CA THR A 94 12.49 2.36 -4.49
C THR A 94 12.01 3.61 -5.23
N THR A 95 11.62 3.43 -6.49
CA THR A 95 11.11 4.50 -7.35
C THR A 95 9.62 4.34 -7.67
N GLY A 96 9.11 3.11 -7.58
CA GLY A 96 7.73 2.77 -7.95
C GLY A 96 7.55 2.45 -9.44
N ALA A 97 8.63 2.46 -10.22
CA ALA A 97 8.65 2.16 -11.66
C ALA A 97 9.48 0.91 -12.01
N GLU A 98 9.92 0.16 -10.99
CA GLU A 98 10.43 -1.21 -11.13
C GLU A 98 9.34 -2.19 -11.57
#